data_AF-A0A3B9WTR4-F1
#
_entry.id   AF-A0A3B9WTR4-F1
#
_cell.length_a   1.000
_cell.length_b   1.000
_cell.length_c   1.000
_cell.angle_alpha   90.00
_cell.angle_beta   90.00
_cell.angle_gamma   90.00
#
_symmetry.space_group_name_H-M   'P 1'
#
loop_
_entity.id
_entity.type
_entity.pdbx_description
1 polymer ?
#
loop_
_entity_poly.entity_id
_entity_poly.type
_entity_poly.pdbx_seq_one_letter_code
_entity_poly.pdbx_strand_id
1 'polypeptide(L)'
;MSIQDFLYNTKTGRILLRPLISRPVSVLLGAFLDSRLSAVLIPFFVKKQGIRLSDYRLKGIKSFNDFFCRRLKKGLRTVSRDINELIAPCDGLLSVYSINALTVLSVKQSSFSIDRLLKDPSLSAGFEGGYALVFRLCVDNYHRYIYFDSGKQHKTRRIKGVYHTVRPVALEKYPVFIENSREYTVIDTEAFGRAVQMEVGAL
;
A
#
# COMPACT_ATOMS: atom_id res chain seq x y z
N MET A 1 -13.95 7.96 22.53
CA MET A 1 -14.22 7.03 21.42
C MET A 1 -13.67 7.63 20.14
N SER A 2 -12.75 6.97 19.42
CA SER A 2 -12.24 7.54 18.17
C SER A 2 -13.30 7.43 17.05
N ILE A 3 -13.23 8.31 16.05
CA ILE A 3 -14.12 8.24 14.87
C ILE A 3 -14.04 6.87 14.20
N GLN A 4 -12.85 6.25 14.22
CA GLN A 4 -12.61 4.94 13.62
C GLN A 4 -13.29 3.82 14.42
N ASP A 5 -13.21 3.87 15.76
CA ASP A 5 -13.91 2.90 16.60
C ASP A 5 -15.42 2.98 16.38
N PHE A 6 -15.97 4.19 16.27
CA PHE A 6 -17.38 4.37 15.96
C PHE A 6 -17.74 3.76 14.59
N LEU A 7 -17.01 4.13 13.54
CA LEU A 7 -17.28 3.69 12.16
C LEU A 7 -17.18 2.16 11.99
N TYR A 8 -16.21 1.51 12.62
CA TYR A 8 -15.98 0.08 12.42
C TYR A 8 -16.66 -0.81 13.48
N ASN A 9 -16.89 -0.32 14.71
CA ASN A 9 -17.42 -1.14 15.80
C ASN A 9 -18.93 -1.01 16.04
N THR A 10 -19.59 0.03 15.54
CA THR A 10 -21.05 0.19 15.71
C THR A 10 -21.83 -0.25 14.46
N LYS A 11 -23.11 -0.64 14.62
CA LYS A 11 -23.98 -0.97 13.46
C LYS A 11 -24.23 0.26 12.59
N THR A 12 -24.52 1.41 13.21
CA THR A 12 -24.73 2.70 12.56
C THR A 12 -23.47 3.21 11.86
N GLY A 13 -22.31 3.12 12.51
CA GLY A 13 -21.02 3.46 11.92
C GLY A 13 -20.71 2.65 10.67
N ARG A 14 -21.00 1.33 10.67
CA ARG A 14 -20.78 0.46 9.49
C ARG A 14 -21.70 0.81 8.32
N ILE A 15 -22.94 1.23 8.59
CA ILE A 15 -23.86 1.72 7.56
C ILE A 15 -23.30 3.00 6.92
N LEU A 16 -22.73 3.91 7.71
CA LEU A 16 -22.09 5.15 7.23
C LEU A 16 -20.75 4.91 6.55
N LEU A 17 -20.00 3.88 6.96
CA LEU A 17 -18.71 3.52 6.38
C LEU A 17 -18.85 2.96 4.96
N ARG A 18 -19.89 2.15 4.69
CA ARG A 18 -20.14 1.52 3.38
C ARG A 18 -20.06 2.48 2.19
N PRO A 19 -20.75 3.64 2.18
CA PRO A 19 -20.59 4.60 1.09
C PRO A 19 -19.19 5.20 1.04
N LEU A 20 -18.53 5.46 2.18
CA LEU A 20 -17.19 6.06 2.24
C LEU A 20 -16.09 5.17 1.64
N ILE A 21 -16.16 3.86 1.84
CA ILE A 21 -15.21 2.88 1.27
C ILE A 21 -15.53 2.48 -0.17
N SER A 22 -16.62 3.01 -0.72
CA SER A 22 -17.06 2.70 -2.08
C SER A 22 -16.18 3.39 -3.12
N ARG A 23 -16.01 2.73 -4.26
CA ARG A 23 -15.20 3.26 -5.36
C ARG A 23 -15.64 4.65 -5.86
N PRO A 24 -16.94 4.95 -6.06
CA PRO A 24 -17.36 6.27 -6.53
C PRO A 24 -16.97 7.39 -5.58
N VAL A 25 -17.14 7.18 -4.27
CA VAL A 25 -16.77 8.18 -3.25
C VAL A 25 -15.25 8.35 -3.19
N SER A 26 -14.48 7.26 -3.25
CA SER A 26 -13.02 7.31 -3.31
C SER A 26 -12.52 8.07 -4.55
N VAL A 27 -13.16 7.90 -5.72
CA VAL A 27 -12.82 8.64 -6.95
C VAL A 27 -13.14 10.13 -6.80
N LEU A 28 -14.29 10.48 -6.23
CA LEU A 28 -14.68 11.88 -6.03
C LEU A 28 -13.77 12.59 -5.01
N LEU A 29 -13.47 11.93 -3.89
CA LEU A 29 -12.51 12.43 -2.91
C LEU A 29 -11.11 12.57 -3.54
N GLY A 30 -10.68 11.59 -4.35
CA GLY A 30 -9.43 11.66 -5.10
C GLY A 30 -9.38 12.91 -5.99
N ALA A 31 -10.43 13.17 -6.77
CA ALA A 31 -10.52 14.36 -7.61
C ALA A 31 -10.48 15.67 -6.81
N PHE A 32 -11.09 15.72 -5.63
CA PHE A 32 -10.97 16.86 -4.73
C PHE A 32 -9.52 17.02 -4.23
N LEU A 33 -8.86 15.94 -3.81
CA LEU A 33 -7.48 15.94 -3.32
C LEU A 33 -6.45 16.22 -4.42
N ASP A 34 -6.81 16.04 -5.69
CA ASP A 34 -6.03 16.48 -6.86
C ASP A 34 -6.23 17.97 -7.17
N SER A 35 -7.26 18.61 -6.62
CA SER A 35 -7.56 20.03 -6.84
C SER A 35 -6.69 20.96 -5.99
N ARG A 36 -6.52 22.22 -6.44
CA ARG A 36 -5.77 23.23 -5.68
C ARG A 36 -6.37 23.59 -4.34
N LEU A 37 -7.68 23.45 -4.19
CA LEU A 37 -8.40 23.74 -2.96
C LEU A 37 -7.94 22.84 -1.80
N SER A 38 -7.54 21.60 -2.11
CA SER A 38 -7.05 20.66 -1.12
C SER A 38 -5.69 21.04 -0.50
N ALA A 39 -4.94 21.97 -1.10
CA ALA A 39 -3.64 22.40 -0.59
C ALA A 39 -3.73 23.00 0.83
N VAL A 40 -4.90 23.54 1.20
CA VAL A 40 -5.18 24.05 2.56
C VAL A 40 -5.04 22.98 3.65
N LEU A 41 -5.15 21.69 3.28
CA LEU A 41 -5.02 20.57 4.21
C LEU A 41 -3.55 20.26 4.55
N ILE A 42 -2.60 20.69 3.71
CA ILE A 42 -1.18 20.34 3.83
C ILE A 42 -0.58 20.81 5.16
N PRO A 43 -0.70 22.07 5.60
CA PRO A 43 -0.07 22.53 6.85
C PRO A 43 -0.57 21.78 8.08
N PHE A 44 -1.88 21.50 8.13
CA PHE A 44 -2.48 20.70 9.20
C PHE A 44 -1.93 19.27 9.19
N PHE A 45 -1.85 18.65 8.02
CA PHE A 45 -1.34 17.30 7.87
C PHE A 45 0.14 17.19 8.29
N VAL A 46 0.98 18.14 7.84
CA VAL A 46 2.40 18.24 8.21
C VAL A 46 2.57 18.30 9.73
N LYS A 47 1.82 19.20 10.39
CA LYS A 47 1.88 19.35 11.85
C LYS A 47 1.42 18.09 12.57
N LYS A 48 0.30 17.52 12.14
CA LYS A 48 -0.30 16.34 12.79
C LYS A 48 0.58 15.09 12.68
N GLN A 49 1.27 14.92 11.56
CA GLN A 49 2.11 13.74 11.29
C GLN A 49 3.59 13.98 11.60
N GLY A 50 3.98 15.18 12.03
CA GLY A 50 5.38 15.51 12.34
C GLY A 50 6.31 15.43 11.11
N ILE A 51 5.82 15.78 9.92
CA ILE A 51 6.59 15.63 8.67
C ILE A 51 7.69 16.69 8.60
N ARG A 52 8.95 16.24 8.45
CA ARG A 52 10.11 17.11 8.24
C ARG A 52 10.15 17.63 6.80
N LEU A 53 9.62 18.83 6.58
CA LEU A 53 9.58 19.47 5.27
C LEU A 53 10.96 19.69 4.62
N SER A 54 12.02 19.79 5.44
CA SER A 54 13.42 19.88 5.01
C SER A 54 13.85 18.75 4.08
N ASP A 55 13.19 17.60 4.17
CA ASP A 55 13.62 16.37 3.51
C ASP A 55 13.08 16.25 2.07
N TYR A 56 12.14 17.13 1.69
CA TYR A 56 11.38 16.98 0.46
C TYR A 56 11.62 18.12 -0.53
N ARG A 57 11.38 17.82 -1.80
CA ARG A 57 11.28 18.79 -2.88
C ARG A 57 9.83 19.27 -2.96
N LEU A 58 9.58 20.50 -2.50
CA LEU A 58 8.23 21.06 -2.40
C LEU A 58 7.84 21.99 -3.55
N LYS A 59 8.80 22.33 -4.44
CA LYS A 59 8.53 23.17 -5.60
C LYS A 59 7.51 22.50 -6.52
N GLY A 60 6.42 23.19 -6.81
CA GLY A 60 5.38 22.73 -7.74
C GLY A 60 4.26 21.90 -7.10
N ILE A 61 4.22 21.76 -5.78
CA ILE A 61 3.08 21.17 -5.08
C ILE A 61 1.88 22.12 -5.19
N LYS A 62 0.80 21.66 -5.82
CA LYS A 62 -0.43 22.44 -6.05
C LYS A 62 -1.63 21.87 -5.30
N SER A 63 -1.60 20.61 -4.91
CA SER A 63 -2.71 19.89 -4.26
C SER A 63 -2.22 19.03 -3.09
N PHE A 64 -3.16 18.48 -2.33
CA PHE A 64 -2.84 17.52 -1.28
C PHE A 64 -2.20 16.25 -1.84
N ASN A 65 -2.71 15.73 -2.97
CA ASN A 65 -2.14 14.53 -3.60
C ASN A 65 -0.72 14.78 -4.14
N ASP A 66 -0.42 15.97 -4.67
CA ASP A 66 0.95 16.36 -5.03
C ASP A 66 1.88 16.29 -3.81
N PHE A 67 1.40 16.74 -2.64
CA PHE A 67 2.14 16.66 -1.39
C PHE A 67 2.25 15.23 -0.85
N PHE A 68 1.20 14.43 -0.97
CA PHE A 68 1.18 13.05 -0.52
C PHE A 68 2.23 12.22 -1.27
N CYS A 69 2.31 12.42 -2.59
CA CYS A 69 3.35 11.84 -3.45
C CYS A 69 4.57 12.78 -3.66
N ARG A 70 4.87 13.67 -2.70
CA ARG A 70 6.07 14.54 -2.73
C ARG A 70 7.34 13.73 -2.99
N ARG A 71 8.38 14.34 -3.59
CA ARG A 71 9.67 13.68 -3.85
C ARG A 71 10.69 13.98 -2.75
N LEU A 72 11.48 12.99 -2.36
CA LEU A 72 12.60 13.19 -1.43
C LEU A 72 13.73 14.00 -2.10
N LYS A 73 14.51 14.71 -1.28
CA LYS A 73 15.81 15.26 -1.73
C LYS A 73 16.81 14.12 -1.98
N LYS A 74 17.77 14.39 -2.86
CA LYS A 74 18.80 13.42 -3.24
C LYS A 74 19.64 13.07 -2.01
N GLY A 75 20.00 11.80 -1.84
CA GLY A 75 20.89 11.33 -0.77
C GLY A 75 20.18 10.94 0.54
N LEU A 76 18.87 11.19 0.68
CA LEU A 76 18.14 10.82 1.91
C LEU A 76 17.75 9.34 1.99
N ARG A 77 17.79 8.64 0.86
CA ARG A 77 17.63 7.19 0.77
C ARG A 77 18.72 6.69 -0.15
N THR A 78 19.74 6.07 0.44
CA THR A 78 20.78 5.35 -0.28
C THR A 78 20.32 3.92 -0.45
N VAL A 79 20.38 3.41 -1.68
CA VAL A 79 20.11 2.01 -1.99
C VAL A 79 21.44 1.31 -2.17
N SER A 80 21.53 0.07 -1.70
CA SER A 80 22.66 -0.78 -2.02
C SER A 80 22.72 -1.06 -3.52
N ARG A 81 23.94 -1.34 -4.01
CA ARG A 81 24.19 -1.80 -5.38
C ARG A 81 24.74 -3.22 -5.41
N ASP A 82 24.85 -3.87 -4.27
CA ASP A 82 25.24 -5.27 -4.22
C ASP A 82 24.07 -6.11 -4.75
N ILE A 83 24.38 -6.96 -5.74
CA ILE A 83 23.41 -7.84 -6.39
C ILE A 83 22.91 -8.95 -5.44
N ASN A 84 23.63 -9.21 -4.35
CA ASN A 84 23.24 -10.21 -3.36
C ASN A 84 22.38 -9.62 -2.23
N GLU A 85 22.13 -8.31 -2.23
CA GLU A 85 21.34 -7.64 -1.20
C GLU A 85 19.94 -7.27 -1.71
N LEU A 86 18.92 -7.71 -0.97
CA LEU A 86 17.54 -7.33 -1.24
C LEU A 86 17.24 -5.97 -0.59
N ILE A 87 17.05 -4.92 -1.39
CA ILE A 87 16.71 -3.60 -0.86
C ILE A 87 15.22 -3.48 -0.48
N ALA A 88 14.91 -2.59 0.45
CA ALA A 88 13.52 -2.24 0.73
C ALA A 88 12.95 -1.36 -0.42
N PRO A 89 11.84 -1.75 -1.06
CA PRO A 89 11.26 -0.99 -2.17
C PRO A 89 10.54 0.29 -1.71
N CYS A 90 10.25 0.44 -0.41
CA CYS A 90 9.52 1.57 0.13
C CYS A 90 9.81 1.81 1.61
N ASP A 91 9.51 3.02 2.08
CA ASP A 91 9.47 3.32 3.51
C ASP A 91 8.27 2.61 4.14
N GLY A 92 8.44 1.96 5.29
CA GLY A 92 7.32 1.34 5.98
C GLY A 92 7.75 0.33 7.02
N LEU A 93 6.77 -0.39 7.55
CA LEU A 93 6.99 -1.50 8.48
C LEU A 93 6.91 -2.82 7.73
N LEU A 94 7.93 -3.65 7.87
CA LEU A 94 8.05 -4.94 7.20
C LEU A 94 7.55 -6.08 8.09
N SER A 95 6.71 -6.94 7.51
CA SER A 95 6.42 -8.28 8.01
C SER A 95 6.82 -9.32 6.97
N VAL A 96 7.46 -10.41 7.38
CA VAL A 96 7.92 -11.48 6.49
C VAL A 96 7.20 -12.77 6.82
N TYR A 97 6.76 -13.49 5.80
CA TYR A 97 6.04 -14.76 5.92
C TYR A 97 6.59 -15.79 4.94
N SER A 98 6.76 -17.04 5.38
CA SER A 98 7.03 -18.17 4.49
C SER A 98 5.76 -18.57 3.74
N ILE A 99 5.90 -18.91 2.46
CA ILE A 99 4.81 -19.41 1.60
C ILE A 99 4.84 -20.94 1.57
N ASN A 100 3.71 -21.57 1.91
CA ASN A 100 3.42 -23.00 1.88
C ASN A 100 1.97 -23.19 1.37
N ALA A 101 1.57 -24.43 1.06
CA ALA A 101 0.22 -24.78 0.58
C ALA A 101 -0.95 -24.23 1.43
N LEU A 102 -0.72 -23.96 2.71
CA LEU A 102 -1.71 -23.40 3.64
C LEU A 102 -1.37 -21.98 4.06
N THR A 103 -0.44 -21.28 3.37
CA THR A 103 0.07 -20.01 3.88
C THR A 103 -1.05 -19.02 3.98
N VAL A 104 -1.31 -18.73 5.23
CA VAL A 104 -2.22 -17.74 5.72
C VAL A 104 -1.33 -16.57 6.10
N LEU A 105 -1.33 -15.53 5.28
CA LEU A 105 -0.64 -14.28 5.62
C LEU A 105 -1.39 -13.64 6.78
N SER A 106 -0.97 -13.93 8.01
CA SER A 106 -1.54 -13.38 9.24
C SER A 106 -1.16 -11.91 9.38
N VAL A 107 -1.81 -11.06 8.60
CA VAL A 107 -1.74 -9.62 8.81
C VAL A 107 -2.86 -9.25 9.77
N LYS A 108 -2.56 -9.27 11.07
CA LYS A 108 -3.47 -8.96 12.18
C LYS A 108 -4.88 -9.52 11.98
N GLN A 109 -5.06 -10.81 12.27
CA GLN A 109 -6.34 -11.53 12.35
C GLN A 109 -7.09 -11.80 11.04
N SER A 110 -6.58 -11.36 9.89
CA SER A 110 -7.06 -11.77 8.58
C SER A 110 -6.12 -12.78 7.95
N SER A 111 -6.70 -13.89 7.47
CA SER A 111 -5.98 -15.04 6.94
C SER A 111 -6.33 -15.25 5.47
N PHE A 112 -5.33 -15.17 4.58
CA PHE A 112 -5.54 -15.40 3.15
C PHE A 112 -4.32 -16.03 2.48
N SER A 113 -4.59 -16.77 1.41
CA SER A 113 -3.62 -17.49 0.60
C SER A 113 -3.16 -16.68 -0.62
N ILE A 114 -1.99 -17.05 -1.16
CA ILE A 114 -1.37 -16.37 -2.30
C ILE A 114 -2.22 -16.47 -3.57
N ASP A 115 -2.91 -17.59 -3.80
CA ASP A 115 -3.83 -17.76 -4.93
C ASP A 115 -4.99 -16.75 -4.87
N ARG A 116 -5.57 -16.52 -3.68
CA ARG A 116 -6.64 -15.52 -3.48
C ARG A 116 -6.12 -14.11 -3.64
N LEU A 117 -4.88 -13.86 -3.21
CA LEU A 117 -4.22 -12.57 -3.37
C LEU A 117 -4.00 -12.26 -4.86
N LEU A 118 -3.38 -13.16 -5.61
CA LEU A 118 -3.03 -12.97 -7.03
C LEU A 118 -4.23 -13.17 -7.99
N LYS A 119 -5.28 -13.86 -7.54
CA LYS A 119 -6.36 -14.39 -8.40
C LYS A 119 -5.81 -15.15 -9.61
N ASP A 120 -4.72 -15.89 -9.40
CA ASP A 120 -3.95 -16.60 -10.42
C ASP A 120 -3.34 -17.88 -9.84
N PRO A 121 -4.09 -19.00 -9.84
CA PRO A 121 -3.61 -20.25 -9.26
C PRO A 121 -2.31 -20.76 -9.90
N SER A 122 -2.16 -20.58 -11.22
CA SER A 122 -0.98 -21.03 -11.96
C SER A 122 0.27 -20.22 -11.58
N LEU A 123 0.15 -18.90 -11.49
CA LEU A 123 1.24 -18.07 -11.02
C LEU A 123 1.54 -18.31 -9.54
N SER A 124 0.52 -18.46 -8.69
CA SER A 124 0.70 -18.65 -7.26
C SER A 124 1.44 -19.95 -6.90
N ALA A 125 1.26 -21.01 -7.68
CA ALA A 125 1.95 -22.29 -7.46
C ALA A 125 3.48 -22.15 -7.52
N GLY A 126 3.99 -21.22 -8.35
CA GLY A 126 5.42 -20.96 -8.48
C GLY A 126 6.05 -20.27 -7.26
N PHE A 127 5.25 -19.80 -6.29
CA PHE A 127 5.74 -19.15 -5.07
C PHE A 127 5.72 -20.05 -3.83
N GLU A 128 5.31 -21.31 -3.97
CA GLU A 128 5.39 -22.28 -2.87
C GLU A 128 6.86 -22.49 -2.44
N GLY A 129 7.11 -22.50 -1.13
CA GLY A 129 8.46 -22.53 -0.55
C GLY A 129 9.17 -21.17 -0.53
N GLY A 130 8.58 -20.13 -1.12
CA GLY A 130 9.12 -18.77 -1.14
C GLY A 130 8.77 -17.91 0.08
N TYR A 131 8.95 -16.60 -0.06
CA TYR A 131 8.64 -15.61 0.99
C TYR A 131 7.71 -14.52 0.47
N ALA A 132 6.81 -14.06 1.35
CA ALA A 132 6.00 -12.86 1.15
C ALA A 132 6.50 -11.75 2.10
N LEU A 133 6.94 -10.64 1.52
CA LEU A 133 7.35 -9.44 2.25
C LEU A 133 6.22 -8.42 2.18
N VAL A 134 5.60 -8.12 3.32
CA VAL A 134 4.46 -7.21 3.43
C VAL A 134 4.92 -5.89 4.04
N PHE A 135 4.96 -4.84 3.24
CA PHE A 135 5.30 -3.49 3.67
C PHE A 135 4.04 -2.69 3.97
N ARG A 136 3.90 -2.20 5.22
CA ARG A 136 2.82 -1.32 5.63
C ARG A 136 3.31 0.13 5.69
N LEU A 137 2.81 0.95 4.75
CA LEU A 137 3.05 2.38 4.70
C LEU A 137 2.07 3.09 5.63
N CYS A 138 2.60 3.79 6.64
CA CYS A 138 1.85 4.74 7.44
C CYS A 138 1.70 6.07 6.70
N VAL A 139 0.68 6.86 7.04
CA VAL A 139 0.34 8.12 6.34
C VAL A 139 1.48 9.15 6.30
N ASP A 140 2.39 9.09 7.25
CA ASP A 140 3.57 9.96 7.35
C ASP A 140 4.73 9.51 6.45
N ASN A 141 4.75 8.24 6.01
CA ASN A 141 5.82 7.68 5.20
C ASN A 141 5.90 8.29 3.80
N TYR A 142 6.97 7.98 3.08
CA TYR A 142 7.15 8.36 1.68
C TYR A 142 6.32 7.44 0.77
N HIS A 143 5.27 7.98 0.15
CA HIS A 143 4.33 7.21 -0.68
C HIS A 143 4.77 7.11 -2.14
N ARG A 144 6.05 6.81 -2.35
CA ARG A 144 6.58 6.35 -3.63
C ARG A 144 7.45 5.14 -3.35
N TYR A 145 7.27 4.13 -4.16
CA TYR A 145 8.01 2.88 -4.10
C TYR A 145 8.87 2.74 -5.36
N ILE A 146 9.88 1.91 -5.26
CA ILE A 146 10.79 1.52 -6.34
C ILE A 146 10.69 0.01 -6.55
N TYR A 147 11.32 -0.49 -7.61
CA TYR A 147 11.59 -1.91 -7.72
C TYR A 147 12.71 -2.30 -6.75
N PHE A 148 12.59 -3.48 -6.16
CA PHE A 148 13.57 -4.01 -5.20
C PHE A 148 14.78 -4.67 -5.88
N ASP A 149 14.69 -4.94 -7.18
CA ASP A 149 15.79 -5.46 -7.99
C ASP A 149 15.64 -4.98 -9.44
N SER A 150 16.73 -5.06 -10.20
CA SER A 150 16.72 -4.93 -11.66
C SER A 150 16.05 -6.15 -12.29
N GLY A 151 15.50 -5.98 -13.49
CA GLY A 151 14.89 -7.10 -14.19
C GLY A 151 13.89 -6.71 -15.28
N LYS A 152 13.27 -7.74 -15.86
CA LYS A 152 12.26 -7.59 -16.90
C LYS A 152 10.86 -7.53 -16.29
N GLN A 153 10.23 -6.37 -16.45
CA GLN A 153 8.84 -6.16 -16.09
C GLN A 153 7.88 -6.80 -17.12
N HIS A 154 6.92 -7.58 -16.65
CA HIS A 154 5.82 -8.11 -17.46
C HIS A 154 4.57 -7.24 -17.36
N LYS A 155 3.49 -7.66 -18.02
CA LYS A 155 2.21 -6.95 -18.00
C LYS A 155 1.67 -6.87 -16.57
N THR A 156 1.35 -5.64 -16.16
CA THR A 156 0.68 -5.35 -14.90
C THR A 156 -0.77 -5.85 -14.93
N ARG A 157 -1.19 -6.52 -13.86
CA ARG A 157 -2.55 -7.02 -13.67
C ARG A 157 -3.27 -6.25 -12.57
N ARG A 158 -4.41 -5.66 -12.94
CA ARG A 158 -5.28 -4.93 -12.01
C ARG A 158 -6.43 -5.79 -11.55
N ILE A 159 -6.62 -5.89 -10.23
CA ILE A 159 -7.74 -6.56 -9.59
C ILE A 159 -8.66 -5.50 -8.99
N LYS A 160 -9.87 -5.39 -9.52
CA LYS A 160 -10.91 -4.50 -8.98
C LYS A 160 -11.38 -5.02 -7.61
N GLY A 161 -11.54 -4.10 -6.68
CA GLY A 161 -12.02 -4.36 -5.32
C GLY A 161 -12.55 -3.08 -4.68
N VAL A 162 -12.71 -3.11 -3.35
CA VAL A 162 -13.11 -1.96 -2.53
C VAL A 162 -11.88 -1.19 -2.01
N TYR A 163 -12.09 -0.17 -1.17
CA TYR A 163 -10.99 0.52 -0.50
C TYR A 163 -11.27 0.57 1.00
N HIS A 164 -11.11 -0.56 1.70
CA HIS A 164 -11.04 -0.54 3.15
C HIS A 164 -9.76 0.18 3.60
N THR A 165 -9.80 0.88 4.74
CA THR A 165 -8.57 1.38 5.36
C THR A 165 -7.69 0.22 5.83
N VAL A 166 -6.37 0.42 5.85
CA VAL A 166 -5.38 -0.58 6.32
C VAL A 166 -5.00 -0.38 7.79
N ARG A 167 -5.83 0.36 8.54
CA ARG A 167 -5.65 0.56 9.99
C ARG A 167 -6.06 -0.70 10.77
N PRO A 168 -5.50 -0.94 11.97
CA PRO A 168 -5.76 -2.15 12.76
C PRO A 168 -7.25 -2.51 12.89
N VAL A 169 -8.11 -1.54 13.17
CA VAL A 169 -9.57 -1.74 13.34
C VAL A 169 -10.27 -2.39 12.14
N ALA A 170 -9.75 -2.17 10.93
CA ALA A 170 -10.28 -2.79 9.71
C ALA A 170 -9.65 -4.15 9.44
N LEU A 171 -8.33 -4.28 9.68
CA LEU A 171 -7.59 -5.54 9.54
C LEU A 171 -8.14 -6.64 10.46
N GLU A 172 -8.61 -6.26 11.66
CA GLU A 172 -9.23 -7.14 12.63
C GLU A 172 -10.60 -7.70 12.18
N LYS A 173 -11.22 -7.10 11.15
CA LYS A 173 -12.61 -7.40 10.77
C LYS A 173 -12.81 -7.87 9.35
N TYR A 174 -11.94 -7.44 8.44
CA TYR A 174 -12.08 -7.67 7.02
C TYR A 174 -10.76 -8.14 6.45
N PRO A 175 -10.77 -9.08 5.49
CA PRO A 175 -9.56 -9.53 4.81
C PRO A 175 -9.11 -8.50 3.77
N VAL A 176 -8.67 -7.32 4.26
CA VAL A 176 -8.42 -6.09 3.49
C VAL A 176 -7.55 -6.33 2.26
N PHE A 177 -6.51 -7.16 2.37
CA PHE A 177 -5.56 -7.41 1.27
C PHE A 177 -6.17 -8.12 0.05
N ILE A 178 -7.20 -8.95 0.23
CA ILE A 178 -7.84 -9.68 -0.87
C ILE A 178 -9.14 -9.03 -1.36
N GLU A 179 -9.77 -8.18 -0.54
CA GLU A 179 -10.97 -7.43 -0.90
C GLU A 179 -10.65 -6.08 -1.55
N ASN A 180 -9.54 -5.45 -1.14
CA ASN A 180 -9.18 -4.16 -1.69
C ASN A 180 -8.78 -4.27 -3.15
N SER A 181 -9.05 -3.16 -3.85
CA SER A 181 -8.52 -2.90 -5.18
C SER A 181 -7.00 -2.92 -5.09
N ARG A 182 -6.38 -3.71 -5.96
CA ARG A 182 -4.94 -3.93 -5.98
C ARG A 182 -4.44 -4.12 -7.39
N GLU A 183 -3.17 -3.91 -7.56
CA GLU A 183 -2.47 -4.08 -8.82
C GLU A 183 -1.16 -4.81 -8.53
N TYR A 184 -0.72 -5.66 -9.44
CA TYR A 184 0.56 -6.30 -9.30
C TYR A 184 1.23 -6.50 -10.63
N THR A 185 2.55 -6.61 -10.56
CA THR A 185 3.40 -6.83 -11.72
C THR A 185 4.33 -8.01 -11.45
N VAL A 186 4.42 -8.91 -12.42
CA VAL A 186 5.42 -9.99 -12.43
C VAL A 186 6.73 -9.44 -12.96
N ILE A 187 7.82 -9.75 -12.27
CA ILE A 187 9.16 -9.28 -12.60
C ILE A 187 10.06 -10.51 -12.66
N ASP A 188 10.73 -10.72 -13.79
CA ASP A 188 11.86 -11.65 -13.85
C ASP A 188 13.09 -10.85 -13.42
N THR A 189 13.48 -11.00 -12.16
CA THR A 189 14.57 -10.24 -11.53
C THR A 189 15.93 -10.81 -11.91
N GLU A 190 16.98 -9.99 -11.84
CA GLU A 190 18.34 -10.42 -12.18
C GLU A 190 18.94 -11.33 -11.09
N ALA A 191 18.65 -11.07 -9.82
CA ALA A 191 19.26 -11.78 -8.70
C ALA A 191 18.33 -12.76 -7.97
N PHE A 192 17.02 -12.49 -7.93
CA PHE A 192 16.07 -13.19 -7.04
C PHE A 192 15.06 -14.07 -7.79
N GLY A 193 15.27 -14.29 -9.10
CA GLY A 193 14.37 -15.07 -9.94
C GLY A 193 13.05 -14.36 -10.22
N ARG A 194 11.97 -15.12 -10.45
CA ARG A 194 10.65 -14.54 -10.70
C ARG A 194 10.01 -14.06 -9.41
N ALA A 195 9.50 -12.84 -9.41
CA ALA A 195 8.83 -12.22 -8.28
C ALA A 195 7.55 -11.50 -8.68
N VAL A 196 6.72 -11.20 -7.68
CA VAL A 196 5.57 -10.31 -7.82
C VAL A 196 5.73 -9.13 -6.88
N GLN A 197 5.64 -7.92 -7.43
CA GLN A 197 5.45 -6.70 -6.65
C GLN A 197 3.99 -6.26 -6.77
N MET A 198 3.34 -6.04 -5.62
CA MET A 198 1.91 -5.76 -5.54
C MET A 198 1.63 -4.52 -4.70
N GLU A 199 0.77 -3.65 -5.23
CA GLU A 199 0.22 -2.49 -4.55
C GLU A 199 -1.23 -2.74 -4.16
N VAL A 200 -1.52 -2.62 -2.87
CA VAL A 200 -2.88 -2.72 -2.32
C VAL A 200 -3.37 -1.33 -1.96
N GLY A 201 -4.39 -0.86 -2.66
CA GLY A 201 -5.01 0.44 -2.38
C GLY A 201 -5.71 0.44 -1.02
N ALA A 202 -5.88 1.61 -0.43
CA ALA A 202 -6.60 1.81 0.83
C ALA A 202 -7.36 3.14 0.82
N LEU A 203 -8.28 3.31 1.77
CA LEU A 203 -8.92 4.60 2.09
C LEU A 203 -8.01 5.49 2.96
#